data_AF-H3GN95-F1
#
_entry.id   AF-H3GN95-F1
#
_cell.length_a   1.000
_cell.length_b   1.000
_cell.length_c   1.000
_cell.angle_alpha   90.00
_cell.angle_beta   90.00
_cell.angle_gamma   90.00
#
_symmetry.space_group_name_H-M   'P 1'
#
loop_
_entity.id
_entity.type
_entity.pdbx_description
1 polymer ?
#
loop_
_entity_poly.entity_id
_entity_poly.type
_entity_poly.pdbx_seq_one_letter_code
_entity_poly.pdbx_strand_id
1 'polypeptide(L)'
;METTTTWLKNGKSIDNVFIRLKLTKAGDKLLDNPQFATWLTYVDDFTAKNPGKTTSAIAKLTTYYGDEAVAKILDAAKKVAGTRGVATKLEAAQMQTWLAAGNSADDAGDDILSNPAFTSWNTYLKIFNTAHPDQKTSTFAKLTSQYGEVGVSRVVEAALKVKSSSAIAKTVQAEQFERWMAGGKTTDGVFTFLALDKAGDKLLGSPLLNTFTKYMNIYNKRNPDQETTLIGTLTTHYGDVGLSKLLAAGRNVPSTSNLATNLDAAQYKLWMSQRKEPADVFMMLGLQKAGKNLLSSPLFTTFTKFTDAYHAKNLGIKMTTNWIVRAHYSDFDVAKMILAAEKIPSAQSAGKRMEAVLFKDWMQSPDDAFRSLKLDQIKPSKLFKNPMFAYWMKFMDDFHKSLPGKIVPRTVLSSIYKDEDLVKAITAAQKNPKTKDLANKLETEVLT
;
A
#
# COMPACT_ATOMS: atom_id res chain seq x y z
N MET A 1 -11.15 64.83 24.96
CA MET A 1 -11.32 63.38 24.84
C MET A 1 -10.19 62.83 23.99
N GLU A 2 -9.50 61.78 24.42
CA GLU A 2 -8.45 61.16 23.60
C GLU A 2 -9.07 60.57 22.33
N THR A 3 -8.46 60.83 21.17
CA THR A 3 -8.88 60.29 19.87
C THR A 3 -8.20 58.94 19.60
N THR A 4 -8.71 58.16 18.64
CA THR A 4 -8.08 56.92 18.17
C THR A 4 -6.62 57.14 17.78
N THR A 5 -6.29 58.31 17.22
CA THR A 5 -4.92 58.73 16.89
C THR A 5 -4.01 58.81 18.13
N THR A 6 -4.52 59.34 19.25
CA THR A 6 -3.76 59.42 20.51
C THR A 6 -3.52 58.03 21.11
N TRP A 7 -4.52 57.15 21.07
CA TRP A 7 -4.35 55.77 21.55
C TRP A 7 -3.33 54.99 20.74
N LEU A 8 -3.33 55.19 19.43
CA LEU A 8 -2.40 54.54 18.51
C LEU A 8 -0.97 55.02 18.72
N LYS A 9 -0.76 56.34 18.93
CA LYS A 9 0.56 56.91 19.30
C LYS A 9 1.07 56.38 20.63
N ASN A 10 0.18 56.19 21.59
CA ASN A 10 0.51 55.67 22.92
C ASN A 10 0.62 54.13 22.98
N GLY A 11 0.57 53.44 21.82
CA GLY A 11 0.75 52.00 21.74
C GLY A 11 -0.30 51.18 22.49
N LYS A 12 -1.53 51.70 22.69
CA LYS A 12 -2.57 50.96 23.40
C LYS A 12 -2.94 49.69 22.63
N SER A 13 -3.03 48.57 23.34
CA SER A 13 -3.47 47.31 22.75
C SER A 13 -4.93 47.40 22.27
N ILE A 14 -5.24 46.57 21.28
CA ILE A 14 -6.61 46.38 20.75
C ILE A 14 -7.60 46.05 21.89
N ASP A 15 -7.18 45.22 22.85
CA ASP A 15 -7.98 44.80 24.00
C ASP A 15 -8.27 45.95 24.96
N ASN A 16 -7.26 46.78 25.26
CA ASN A 16 -7.43 47.95 26.12
C ASN A 16 -8.38 48.97 25.50
N VAL A 17 -8.34 49.14 24.18
CA VAL A 17 -9.29 50.01 23.47
C VAL A 17 -10.69 49.39 23.46
N PHE A 18 -10.82 48.06 23.27
CA PHE A 18 -12.10 47.35 23.33
C PHE A 18 -12.80 47.52 24.69
N ILE A 19 -12.06 47.33 25.78
CA ILE A 19 -12.55 47.51 27.16
C ILE A 19 -12.89 48.97 27.42
N ARG A 20 -12.05 49.91 26.98
CA ARG A 20 -12.26 51.35 27.22
C ARG A 20 -13.49 51.90 26.50
N LEU A 21 -13.79 51.36 25.32
CA LEU A 21 -15.03 51.61 24.59
C LEU A 21 -16.24 50.87 25.18
N LYS A 22 -16.06 50.16 26.30
CA LYS A 22 -17.07 49.40 27.04
C LYS A 22 -17.75 48.32 26.19
N LEU A 23 -17.06 47.81 25.17
CA LEU A 23 -17.60 46.85 24.22
C LEU A 23 -17.80 45.46 24.84
N THR A 24 -17.02 45.10 25.86
CA THR A 24 -17.16 43.82 26.60
C THR A 24 -18.53 43.61 27.22
N LYS A 25 -19.29 44.67 27.51
CA LYS A 25 -20.63 44.61 28.12
C LYS A 25 -21.77 44.70 27.09
N ALA A 26 -21.47 44.82 25.80
CA ALA A 26 -22.47 45.08 24.78
C ALA A 26 -23.31 43.85 24.40
N GLY A 27 -22.81 42.64 24.67
CA GLY A 27 -23.51 41.37 24.37
C GLY A 27 -23.99 41.32 22.91
N ASP A 28 -25.25 40.93 22.72
CA ASP A 28 -25.86 40.81 21.39
C ASP A 28 -25.99 42.15 20.63
N LYS A 29 -25.94 43.29 21.34
CA LYS A 29 -26.01 44.64 20.76
C LYS A 29 -24.64 45.21 20.39
N LEU A 30 -23.60 44.38 20.40
CA LEU A 30 -22.23 44.80 20.10
C LEU A 30 -22.10 45.49 18.75
N LEU A 31 -22.74 44.94 17.71
CA LEU A 31 -22.63 45.47 16.35
C LEU A 31 -23.46 46.73 16.11
N ASP A 32 -24.48 46.97 16.94
CA ASP A 32 -25.28 48.20 16.91
C ASP A 32 -24.62 49.33 17.72
N ASN A 33 -23.59 49.02 18.50
CA ASN A 33 -22.86 50.02 19.27
C ASN A 33 -21.99 50.87 18.34
N PRO A 34 -22.20 52.20 18.23
CA PRO A 34 -21.42 53.04 17.33
C PRO A 34 -19.91 53.06 17.66
N GLN A 35 -19.54 52.74 18.91
CA GLN A 35 -18.14 52.62 19.31
C GLN A 35 -17.46 51.38 18.73
N PHE A 36 -18.23 50.38 18.28
CA PHE A 36 -17.70 49.18 17.64
C PHE A 36 -17.07 49.50 16.28
N ALA A 37 -17.69 50.38 15.48
CA ALA A 37 -17.10 50.86 14.23
C ALA A 37 -15.79 51.62 14.49
N THR A 38 -15.76 52.48 15.52
CA THR A 38 -14.55 53.17 15.97
C THR A 38 -13.44 52.20 16.35
N TRP A 39 -13.79 51.09 17.03
CA TRP A 39 -12.84 50.05 17.38
C TRP A 39 -12.32 49.29 16.16
N LEU A 40 -13.17 48.95 15.18
CA LEU A 40 -12.73 48.29 13.95
C LEU A 40 -11.73 49.13 13.16
N THR A 41 -12.02 50.43 13.00
CA THR A 41 -11.07 51.37 12.37
C THR A 41 -9.77 51.43 13.15
N TYR A 42 -9.82 51.42 14.49
CA TYR A 42 -8.63 51.36 15.32
C TYR A 42 -7.83 50.07 15.11
N VAL A 43 -8.49 48.91 14.98
CA VAL A 43 -7.82 47.64 14.68
C VAL A 43 -7.15 47.70 13.32
N ASP A 44 -7.83 48.19 12.28
CA ASP A 44 -7.27 48.36 10.93
C ASP A 44 -6.01 49.26 10.97
N ASP A 45 -6.08 50.41 11.64
CA ASP A 45 -4.96 51.34 11.81
C ASP A 45 -3.80 50.74 12.63
N PHE A 46 -4.12 49.96 13.67
CA PHE A 46 -3.15 49.28 14.53
C PHE A 46 -2.40 48.20 13.75
N THR A 47 -3.12 47.39 12.97
CA THR A 47 -2.54 46.34 12.12
C THR A 47 -1.68 46.94 11.01
N ALA A 48 -2.12 48.02 10.37
CA ALA A 48 -1.33 48.71 9.33
C ALA A 48 -0.01 49.27 9.87
N LYS A 49 0.02 49.78 11.12
CA LYS A 49 1.25 50.27 11.78
C LYS A 49 2.14 49.19 12.36
N ASN A 50 1.66 47.96 12.52
CA ASN A 50 2.40 46.85 13.12
C ASN A 50 2.42 45.63 12.18
N PRO A 51 3.01 45.75 10.97
CA PRO A 51 3.13 44.63 10.05
C PRO A 51 3.91 43.48 10.71
N GLY A 52 3.30 42.29 10.78
CA GLY A 52 3.83 41.11 11.46
C GLY A 52 3.14 40.72 12.78
N LYS A 53 2.37 41.63 13.40
CA LYS A 53 1.48 41.34 14.54
C LYS A 53 0.01 41.28 14.09
N THR A 54 -0.29 40.47 13.08
CA THR A 54 -1.65 40.29 12.54
C THR A 54 -2.60 39.76 13.61
N THR A 55 -3.25 40.67 14.32
CA THR A 55 -4.32 40.39 15.26
C THR A 55 -5.61 40.80 14.58
N SER A 56 -6.44 39.85 14.16
CA SER A 56 -7.70 40.18 13.51
C SER A 56 -8.73 40.60 14.57
N ALA A 57 -9.54 41.62 14.26
CA ALA A 57 -10.65 42.05 15.12
C ALA A 57 -11.54 40.86 15.50
N ILE A 58 -11.77 39.97 14.54
CA ILE A 58 -12.58 38.79 14.76
C ILE A 58 -11.95 37.77 15.70
N ALA A 59 -10.63 37.57 15.67
CA ALA A 59 -9.95 36.69 16.64
C ALA A 59 -10.14 37.18 18.08
N LYS A 60 -10.15 38.50 18.28
CA LYS A 60 -10.46 39.08 19.60
C LYS A 60 -11.91 38.89 20.00
N LEU A 61 -12.84 39.09 19.07
CA LEU A 61 -14.25 38.80 19.32
C LEU A 61 -14.48 37.34 19.68
N THR A 62 -13.86 36.42 18.96
CA THR A 62 -13.89 34.99 19.29
C THR A 62 -13.31 34.71 20.68
N THR A 63 -12.23 35.40 21.07
CA THR A 63 -11.64 35.26 22.41
C THR A 63 -12.61 35.69 23.51
N TYR A 64 -13.40 36.75 23.27
CA TYR A 64 -14.33 37.30 24.27
C TYR A 64 -15.68 36.59 24.33
N TYR A 65 -16.21 36.16 23.19
CA TYR A 65 -17.59 35.66 23.08
C TYR A 65 -17.66 34.18 22.70
N GLY A 66 -16.56 33.59 22.22
CA GLY A 66 -16.55 32.26 21.62
C GLY A 66 -17.04 32.24 20.17
N ASP A 67 -16.58 31.26 19.39
CA ASP A 67 -16.87 31.18 17.95
C ASP A 67 -18.38 31.12 17.64
N GLU A 68 -19.15 30.36 18.44
CA GLU A 68 -20.59 30.19 18.20
C GLU A 68 -21.39 31.47 18.45
N ALA A 69 -21.06 32.23 19.50
CA ALA A 69 -21.75 33.49 19.79
C ALA A 69 -21.39 34.56 18.76
N VAL A 70 -20.11 34.64 18.37
CA VAL A 70 -19.67 35.54 17.29
C VAL A 70 -20.38 35.21 15.97
N ALA A 71 -20.51 33.93 15.63
CA ALA A 71 -21.26 33.50 14.45
C ALA A 71 -22.73 33.99 14.46
N LYS A 72 -23.42 33.85 15.60
CA LYS A 72 -24.82 34.31 15.76
C LYS A 72 -24.92 35.84 15.67
N ILE A 73 -23.99 36.55 16.29
CA ILE A 73 -23.91 38.02 16.27
C ILE A 73 -23.69 38.51 14.82
N LEU A 74 -22.76 37.91 14.08
CA LEU A 74 -22.52 38.26 12.67
C LEU A 74 -23.72 37.92 11.77
N ASP A 75 -24.39 36.79 11.99
CA ASP A 75 -25.60 36.41 11.24
C ASP A 75 -26.74 37.42 11.45
N ALA A 76 -26.97 37.84 12.70
CA ALA A 76 -27.98 38.85 13.02
C ALA A 76 -27.66 40.19 12.34
N ALA A 77 -26.40 40.63 12.35
CA ALA A 77 -26.00 41.90 11.74
C ALA A 77 -26.04 41.90 10.21
N LYS A 78 -25.83 40.77 9.53
CA LYS A 78 -26.04 40.71 8.07
C LYS A 78 -27.48 41.00 7.66
N LYS A 79 -28.45 40.83 8.55
CA LYS A 79 -29.87 41.09 8.29
C LYS A 79 -30.21 42.59 8.35
N VAL A 80 -29.38 43.40 9.00
CA VAL A 80 -29.57 44.85 9.14
C VAL A 80 -28.72 45.60 8.11
N ALA A 81 -29.34 46.48 7.31
CA ALA A 81 -28.66 47.17 6.21
C ALA A 81 -27.42 47.98 6.65
N GLY A 82 -27.47 48.59 7.84
CA GLY A 82 -26.37 49.40 8.38
C GLY A 82 -25.16 48.60 8.90
N THR A 83 -25.33 47.33 9.29
CA THR A 83 -24.25 46.52 9.88
C THR A 83 -23.79 45.37 8.98
N ARG A 84 -24.48 45.14 7.86
CA ARG A 84 -24.18 44.08 6.87
C ARG A 84 -22.74 44.10 6.35
N GLY A 85 -22.25 45.24 5.87
CA GLY A 85 -20.91 45.33 5.28
C GLY A 85 -19.79 44.98 6.27
N VAL A 86 -19.94 45.43 7.52
CA VAL A 86 -19.01 45.12 8.62
C VAL A 86 -19.06 43.63 8.98
N ALA A 87 -20.26 43.06 9.07
CA ALA A 87 -20.43 41.65 9.39
C ALA A 87 -19.80 40.73 8.33
N THR A 88 -19.97 41.04 7.03
CA THR A 88 -19.34 40.30 5.93
C THR A 88 -17.81 40.42 5.94
N LYS A 89 -17.26 41.61 6.25
CA LYS A 89 -15.81 41.80 6.37
C LYS A 89 -15.21 40.98 7.52
N LEU A 90 -15.88 40.97 8.67
CA LEU A 90 -15.45 40.22 9.86
C LEU A 90 -15.49 38.70 9.66
N GLU A 91 -16.53 38.21 9.00
CA GLU A 91 -16.63 36.81 8.59
C GLU A 91 -15.49 36.41 7.63
N ALA A 92 -15.22 37.20 6.60
CA ALA A 92 -14.13 36.94 5.67
C ALA A 92 -12.76 36.91 6.38
N ALA A 93 -12.54 37.82 7.34
CA ALA A 93 -11.36 37.83 8.19
C ALA A 93 -11.27 36.59 9.10
N GLN A 94 -12.41 36.04 9.55
CA GLN A 94 -12.45 34.83 10.37
C GLN A 94 -12.02 33.63 9.55
N MET A 95 -12.55 33.50 8.33
CA MET A 95 -12.15 32.47 7.38
C MET A 95 -10.65 32.54 7.09
N GLN A 96 -10.12 33.73 6.81
CA GLN A 96 -8.68 33.94 6.59
C GLN A 96 -7.84 33.54 7.81
N THR A 97 -8.28 33.87 9.03
CA THR A 97 -7.59 33.51 10.27
C THR A 97 -7.55 32.00 10.48
N TRP A 98 -8.70 31.32 10.30
CA TRP A 98 -8.78 29.86 10.42
C TRP A 98 -7.96 29.12 9.36
N LEU A 99 -7.89 29.66 8.15
CA LEU A 99 -7.05 29.14 7.07
C LEU A 99 -5.55 29.36 7.36
N ALA A 100 -5.17 30.55 7.84
CA ALA A 100 -3.78 30.87 8.18
C ALA A 100 -3.27 30.08 9.39
N ALA A 101 -4.13 29.71 10.34
CA ALA A 101 -3.78 28.82 11.44
C ALA A 101 -3.46 27.38 10.97
N GLY A 102 -3.85 27.00 9.75
CA GLY A 102 -3.56 25.70 9.13
C GLY A 102 -2.31 25.70 8.22
N ASN A 103 -1.53 26.79 8.15
CA ASN A 103 -0.49 27.00 7.14
C ASN A 103 0.92 26.45 7.47
N SER A 104 1.10 25.45 8.33
CA SER A 104 2.31 24.62 8.25
C SER A 104 2.05 23.50 7.24
N ALA A 105 2.03 23.83 5.95
CA ALA A 105 1.63 22.90 4.88
C ALA A 105 2.53 21.65 4.76
N ASP A 106 3.67 21.60 5.45
CA ASP A 106 4.50 20.40 5.57
C ASP A 106 4.16 19.52 6.80
N ASP A 107 3.38 20.02 7.77
CA ASP A 107 3.00 19.32 9.02
C ASP A 107 1.48 19.33 9.35
N ALA A 108 0.63 20.02 8.58
CA ALA A 108 -0.80 20.22 8.88
C ALA A 108 -1.75 19.15 8.28
N GLY A 109 -1.20 18.11 7.64
CA GLY A 109 -1.96 17.16 6.81
C GLY A 109 -2.91 16.24 7.57
N ASP A 110 -2.68 15.99 8.86
CA ASP A 110 -3.38 14.91 9.58
C ASP A 110 -4.52 15.40 10.48
N ASP A 111 -4.54 16.67 10.87
CA ASP A 111 -5.40 17.16 11.97
C ASP A 111 -6.34 18.32 11.63
N ILE A 112 -6.35 18.86 10.41
CA ILE A 112 -7.21 20.02 10.11
C ILE A 112 -8.69 19.73 10.33
N LEU A 113 -9.18 18.55 9.93
CA LEU A 113 -10.58 18.16 10.16
C LEU A 113 -10.85 17.79 11.63
N SER A 114 -9.80 17.48 12.39
CA SER A 114 -9.85 17.19 13.83
C SER A 114 -9.75 18.46 14.69
N ASN A 115 -9.39 19.60 14.09
CA ASN A 115 -9.27 20.87 14.76
C ASN A 115 -10.65 21.38 15.24
N PRO A 116 -10.83 21.67 16.54
CA PRO A 116 -12.07 22.23 17.07
C PRO A 116 -12.52 23.52 16.35
N ALA A 117 -11.58 24.38 15.96
CA ALA A 117 -11.87 25.60 15.21
C ALA A 117 -12.44 25.29 13.82
N PHE A 118 -11.96 24.23 13.16
CA PHE A 118 -12.53 23.77 11.89
C PHE A 118 -13.95 23.22 12.05
N THR A 119 -14.23 22.56 13.18
CA THR A 119 -15.58 22.09 13.52
C THR A 119 -16.54 23.27 13.72
N SER A 120 -16.10 24.32 14.42
CA SER A 120 -16.83 25.58 14.57
C SER A 120 -17.07 26.24 13.21
N TRP A 121 -16.04 26.34 12.36
CA TRP A 121 -16.17 26.89 11.01
C TRP A 121 -17.14 26.08 10.13
N ASN A 122 -17.12 24.74 10.18
CA ASN A 122 -18.05 23.92 9.41
C ASN A 122 -19.49 24.08 9.90
N THR A 123 -19.68 24.30 11.20
CA THR A 123 -21.00 24.63 11.78
C THR A 123 -21.47 26.00 11.28
N TYR A 124 -20.57 26.98 11.29
CA TYR A 124 -20.81 28.30 10.70
C TYR A 124 -21.22 28.21 9.23
N LEU A 125 -20.47 27.46 8.43
CA LEU A 125 -20.73 27.28 7.01
C LEU A 125 -22.14 26.72 6.75
N LYS A 126 -22.64 25.81 7.59
CA LYS A 126 -24.01 25.30 7.48
C LYS A 126 -25.06 26.39 7.73
N ILE A 127 -24.84 27.24 8.74
CA ILE A 127 -25.73 28.37 9.05
C ILE A 127 -25.70 29.35 7.87
N PHE A 128 -24.51 29.74 7.42
CA PHE A 128 -24.32 30.62 6.27
C PHE A 128 -25.04 30.12 5.02
N ASN A 129 -24.85 28.85 4.65
CA ASN A 129 -25.48 28.25 3.48
C ASN A 129 -27.01 28.18 3.57
N THR A 130 -27.55 28.15 4.79
CA THR A 130 -29.00 28.17 5.02
C THR A 130 -29.55 29.59 4.90
N ALA A 131 -28.81 30.58 5.42
CA ALA A 131 -29.18 31.99 5.35
C ALA A 131 -28.96 32.62 3.96
N HIS A 132 -28.02 32.10 3.18
CA HIS A 132 -27.62 32.63 1.87
C HIS A 132 -27.57 31.52 0.79
N PRO A 133 -28.73 30.99 0.35
CA PRO A 133 -28.79 29.90 -0.62
C PRO A 133 -28.12 30.22 -1.97
N ASP A 134 -28.11 31.50 -2.36
CA ASP A 134 -27.50 32.03 -3.59
C ASP A 134 -25.96 32.05 -3.54
N GLN A 135 -25.37 32.09 -2.35
CA GLN A 135 -23.91 32.13 -2.14
C GLN A 135 -23.37 30.82 -1.55
N LYS A 136 -24.18 29.76 -1.60
CA LYS A 136 -23.88 28.49 -0.97
C LYS A 136 -22.54 27.94 -1.46
N THR A 137 -21.70 27.55 -0.51
CA THR A 137 -20.42 26.88 -0.77
C THR A 137 -20.33 25.62 0.09
N SER A 138 -19.22 24.89 0.01
CA SER A 138 -19.07 23.65 0.75
C SER A 138 -17.69 23.48 1.35
N THR A 139 -17.63 22.59 2.35
CA THR A 139 -16.37 22.22 2.99
C THR A 139 -15.40 21.64 1.98
N PHE A 140 -15.89 20.79 1.06
CA PHE A 140 -15.07 20.28 -0.03
C PHE A 140 -14.53 21.39 -0.93
N ALA A 141 -15.36 22.34 -1.37
CA ALA A 141 -14.93 23.42 -2.26
C ALA A 141 -13.85 24.30 -1.61
N LYS A 142 -14.01 24.59 -0.32
CA LYS A 142 -13.06 25.41 0.44
C LYS A 142 -11.74 24.67 0.68
N LEU A 143 -11.79 23.39 1.04
CA LEU A 143 -10.58 22.57 1.15
C LEU A 143 -9.88 22.41 -0.22
N THR A 144 -10.66 22.25 -1.29
CA THR A 144 -10.11 22.12 -2.66
C THR A 144 -9.36 23.37 -3.10
N SER A 145 -9.84 24.57 -2.76
CA SER A 145 -9.12 25.81 -3.08
C SER A 145 -7.75 25.93 -2.41
N GLN A 146 -7.51 25.18 -1.33
CA GLN A 146 -6.27 25.25 -0.56
C GLN A 146 -5.34 24.08 -0.87
N TYR A 147 -5.88 22.85 -0.89
CA TYR A 147 -5.11 21.62 -0.99
C TYR A 147 -5.13 20.99 -2.39
N GLY A 148 -5.98 21.50 -3.29
CA GLY A 148 -6.36 20.79 -4.51
C GLY A 148 -7.15 19.51 -4.22
N GLU A 149 -7.89 18.99 -5.20
CA GLU A 149 -8.77 17.84 -4.97
C GLU A 149 -8.03 16.58 -4.49
N VAL A 150 -6.83 16.32 -5.01
CA VAL A 150 -5.99 15.18 -4.59
C VAL A 150 -5.50 15.37 -3.15
N GLY A 151 -5.15 16.60 -2.75
CA GLY A 151 -4.79 16.91 -1.38
C GLY A 151 -5.96 16.71 -0.43
N VAL A 152 -7.18 17.11 -0.83
CA VAL A 152 -8.40 16.84 -0.06
C VAL A 152 -8.61 15.35 0.18
N SER A 153 -8.36 14.48 -0.81
CA SER A 153 -8.46 13.03 -0.60
C SER A 153 -7.51 12.51 0.49
N ARG A 154 -6.29 13.05 0.58
CA ARG A 154 -5.35 12.68 1.65
C ARG A 154 -5.85 13.12 3.03
N VAL A 155 -6.27 14.39 3.14
CA VAL A 155 -6.84 14.95 4.37
C VAL A 155 -8.05 14.15 4.84
N VAL A 156 -8.94 13.77 3.93
CA VAL A 156 -10.12 12.95 4.21
C VAL A 156 -9.72 11.56 4.73
N GLU A 157 -8.77 10.86 4.07
CA GLU A 157 -8.36 9.52 4.52
C GLU A 157 -7.64 9.53 5.88
N ALA A 158 -6.91 10.61 6.20
CA ALA A 158 -6.36 10.80 7.55
C ALA A 158 -7.48 11.00 8.58
N ALA A 159 -8.39 11.95 8.33
CA ALA A 159 -9.48 12.28 9.24
C ALA A 159 -10.50 11.15 9.45
N LEU A 160 -10.68 10.26 8.46
CA LEU A 160 -11.54 9.09 8.62
C LEU A 160 -11.06 8.13 9.72
N LYS A 161 -9.77 8.16 10.07
CA LYS A 161 -9.17 7.34 11.15
C LYS A 161 -9.42 7.93 12.54
N VAL A 162 -9.79 9.21 12.63
CA VAL A 162 -9.98 9.93 13.89
C VAL A 162 -11.48 10.05 14.20
N LYS A 163 -11.89 9.61 15.40
CA LYS A 163 -13.32 9.52 15.78
C LYS A 163 -14.03 10.88 15.73
N SER A 164 -13.37 11.95 16.18
CA SER A 164 -13.94 13.30 16.23
C SER A 164 -14.19 13.92 14.84
N SER A 165 -13.36 13.59 13.85
CA SER A 165 -13.42 14.16 12.49
C SER A 165 -14.00 13.21 11.43
N SER A 166 -14.29 11.95 11.78
CA SER A 166 -14.85 10.96 10.86
C SER A 166 -16.17 11.40 10.21
N ALA A 167 -17.06 12.07 10.97
CA ALA A 167 -18.34 12.51 10.45
C ALA A 167 -18.19 13.57 9.34
N ILE A 168 -17.36 14.59 9.58
CA ILE A 168 -17.09 15.64 8.58
C ILE A 168 -16.32 15.09 7.39
N ALA A 169 -15.36 14.19 7.62
CA ALA A 169 -14.60 13.53 6.57
C ALA A 169 -15.51 12.73 5.63
N LYS A 170 -16.50 11.99 6.17
CA LYS A 170 -17.51 11.29 5.35
C LYS A 170 -18.36 12.25 4.51
N THR A 171 -18.77 13.40 5.07
CA THR A 171 -19.51 14.42 4.31
C THR A 171 -18.66 14.97 3.16
N VAL A 172 -17.40 15.31 3.42
CA VAL A 172 -16.48 15.82 2.38
C VAL A 172 -16.21 14.74 1.32
N GLN A 173 -16.02 13.49 1.72
CA GLN A 173 -15.81 12.36 0.80
C GLN A 173 -17.02 12.11 -0.10
N ALA A 174 -18.22 12.16 0.47
CA ALA A 174 -19.45 11.99 -0.30
C ALA A 174 -19.57 13.08 -1.37
N GLU A 175 -19.36 14.35 -1.00
CA GLU A 175 -19.39 15.44 -1.97
C GLU A 175 -18.29 15.32 -3.03
N GLN A 176 -17.07 14.93 -2.64
CA GLN A 176 -15.97 14.66 -3.59
C GLN A 176 -16.41 13.66 -4.66
N PHE A 177 -16.99 12.54 -4.25
CA PHE A 177 -17.42 11.49 -5.17
C PHE A 177 -18.59 11.93 -6.05
N GLU A 178 -19.58 12.65 -5.51
CA GLU A 178 -20.68 13.21 -6.31
C GLU A 178 -20.15 14.19 -7.37
N ARG A 179 -19.17 15.04 -7.03
CA ARG A 179 -18.57 15.96 -8.00
C ARG A 179 -17.78 15.23 -9.08
N TRP A 180 -17.02 14.18 -8.72
CA TRP A 180 -16.33 13.35 -9.70
C TRP A 180 -17.31 12.65 -10.65
N MET A 181 -18.43 12.11 -10.13
CA MET A 181 -19.47 11.49 -10.94
C MET A 181 -20.19 12.50 -11.84
N ALA A 182 -20.60 13.65 -11.30
CA ALA A 182 -21.24 14.72 -12.07
C ALA A 182 -20.30 15.29 -13.16
N GLY A 183 -19.00 15.33 -12.89
CA GLY A 183 -17.96 15.67 -13.86
C GLY A 183 -17.60 14.56 -14.84
N GLY A 184 -18.31 13.43 -14.83
CA GLY A 184 -18.11 12.32 -15.77
C GLY A 184 -16.79 11.56 -15.60
N LYS A 185 -16.13 11.65 -14.44
CA LYS A 185 -14.90 10.87 -14.21
C LYS A 185 -15.24 9.37 -14.16
N THR A 186 -14.51 8.56 -14.92
CA THR A 186 -14.59 7.11 -14.84
C THR A 186 -13.69 6.57 -13.73
N THR A 187 -13.78 5.28 -13.42
CA THR A 187 -12.86 4.61 -12.49
C THR A 187 -11.41 4.75 -12.95
N ASP A 188 -11.12 4.46 -14.22
CA ASP A 188 -9.79 4.65 -14.84
C ASP A 188 -9.30 6.11 -14.75
N GLY A 189 -10.20 7.06 -15.04
CA GLY A 189 -9.91 8.48 -14.92
C GLY A 189 -9.56 8.91 -13.49
N VAL A 190 -10.27 8.40 -12.48
CA VAL A 190 -9.95 8.68 -11.06
C VAL A 190 -8.64 8.01 -10.65
N PHE A 191 -8.35 6.81 -11.12
CA PHE A 191 -7.09 6.12 -10.80
C PHE A 191 -5.87 6.94 -11.25
N THR A 192 -5.90 7.41 -12.50
CA THR A 192 -4.85 8.29 -13.07
C THR A 192 -4.85 9.67 -12.42
N PHE A 193 -6.02 10.24 -12.12
CA PHE A 193 -6.12 11.54 -11.45
C PHE A 193 -5.48 11.55 -10.05
N LEU A 194 -5.60 10.43 -9.32
CA LEU A 194 -4.95 10.24 -8.02
C LEU A 194 -3.46 9.85 -8.14
N ALA A 195 -2.91 9.83 -9.35
CA ALA A 195 -1.54 9.42 -9.68
C ALA A 195 -1.19 8.00 -9.18
N LEU A 196 -2.18 7.11 -9.11
CA LEU A 196 -1.99 5.73 -8.67
C LEU A 196 -1.34 4.85 -9.76
N ASP A 197 -1.44 5.25 -11.03
CA ASP A 197 -0.73 4.64 -12.17
C ASP A 197 0.80 4.85 -12.07
N LYS A 198 1.23 5.92 -11.40
CA LYS A 198 2.64 6.30 -11.23
C LYS A 198 3.18 6.05 -9.82
N ALA A 199 2.38 5.46 -8.94
CA ALA A 199 2.77 5.26 -7.54
C ALA A 199 3.89 4.22 -7.35
N GLY A 200 4.05 3.28 -8.31
CA GLY A 200 5.07 2.25 -8.25
C GLY A 200 4.99 1.44 -6.95
N ASP A 201 6.13 1.22 -6.29
CA ASP A 201 6.21 0.42 -5.06
C ASP A 201 5.44 1.03 -3.87
N LYS A 202 5.10 2.33 -3.92
CA LYS A 202 4.34 3.01 -2.86
C LYS A 202 2.83 2.78 -2.97
N LEU A 203 2.35 2.17 -4.06
CA LEU A 203 0.94 2.01 -4.36
C LEU A 203 0.14 1.38 -3.22
N LEU A 204 0.59 0.22 -2.71
CA LEU A 204 -0.16 -0.53 -1.70
C LEU A 204 -0.23 0.18 -0.34
N GLY A 205 0.75 1.04 -0.05
CA GLY A 205 0.76 1.87 1.15
C GLY A 205 0.03 3.20 0.98
N SER A 206 -0.44 3.52 -0.23
CA SER A 206 -1.05 4.82 -0.51
C SER A 206 -2.46 4.91 0.09
N PRO A 207 -2.77 5.91 0.91
CA PRO A 207 -4.14 6.14 1.38
C PRO A 207 -5.09 6.45 0.21
N LEU A 208 -4.58 7.00 -0.90
CA LEU A 208 -5.37 7.30 -2.08
C LEU A 208 -5.90 6.04 -2.77
N LEU A 209 -5.28 4.87 -2.55
CA LEU A 209 -5.81 3.60 -3.04
C LEU A 209 -7.14 3.26 -2.35
N ASN A 210 -7.32 3.64 -1.08
CA ASN A 210 -8.58 3.48 -0.35
C ASN A 210 -9.65 4.42 -0.90
N THR A 211 -9.29 5.67 -1.20
CA THR A 211 -10.19 6.65 -1.84
C THR A 211 -10.66 6.11 -3.19
N PHE A 212 -9.73 5.65 -4.04
CA PHE A 212 -10.06 5.01 -5.32
C PHE A 212 -10.99 3.82 -5.15
N THR A 213 -10.68 2.91 -4.23
CA THR A 213 -11.48 1.68 -4.01
C THR A 213 -12.91 2.01 -3.60
N LYS A 214 -13.10 2.99 -2.71
CA LYS A 214 -14.45 3.45 -2.30
C LYS A 214 -15.20 4.07 -3.47
N TYR A 215 -14.55 4.93 -4.24
CA TYR A 215 -15.14 5.55 -5.43
C TYR A 215 -15.56 4.49 -6.45
N MET A 216 -14.66 3.56 -6.78
CA MET A 216 -14.91 2.44 -7.71
C MET A 216 -16.13 1.61 -7.27
N ASN A 217 -16.24 1.28 -5.99
CA ASN A 217 -17.39 0.52 -5.49
C ASN A 217 -18.72 1.28 -5.64
N ILE A 218 -18.73 2.60 -5.48
CA ILE A 218 -19.92 3.43 -5.70
C ILE A 218 -20.23 3.53 -7.19
N TYR A 219 -19.19 3.74 -8.01
CA TYR A 219 -19.31 3.84 -9.46
C TYR A 219 -19.88 2.55 -10.07
N ASN A 220 -19.35 1.38 -9.70
CA ASN A 220 -19.84 0.08 -10.18
C ASN A 220 -21.32 -0.13 -9.83
N LYS A 221 -21.73 0.23 -8.61
CA LYS A 221 -23.15 0.13 -8.19
C LYS A 221 -24.09 0.99 -9.02
N ARG A 222 -23.62 2.16 -9.49
CA ARG A 222 -24.39 3.07 -10.33
C ARG A 222 -24.29 2.75 -11.82
N ASN A 223 -23.24 2.03 -12.23
CA ASN A 223 -22.96 1.69 -13.62
C ASN A 223 -22.61 0.19 -13.74
N PRO A 224 -23.58 -0.73 -13.55
CA PRO A 224 -23.31 -2.18 -13.53
C PRO A 224 -22.66 -2.71 -14.82
N ASP A 225 -23.01 -2.13 -15.98
CA ASP A 225 -22.47 -2.53 -17.29
C ASP A 225 -20.99 -2.10 -17.49
N GLN A 226 -20.45 -1.28 -16.59
CA GLN A 226 -19.08 -0.77 -16.62
C GLN A 226 -18.29 -1.17 -15.37
N GLU A 227 -18.76 -2.21 -14.68
CA GLU A 227 -18.12 -2.69 -13.46
C GLU A 227 -16.67 -3.13 -13.72
N THR A 228 -15.76 -2.67 -12.86
CA THR A 228 -14.38 -3.16 -12.79
C THR A 228 -14.04 -3.61 -11.37
N THR A 229 -12.96 -4.35 -11.21
CA THR A 229 -12.44 -4.74 -9.89
C THR A 229 -11.13 -4.02 -9.63
N LEU A 230 -10.75 -3.89 -8.35
CA LEU A 230 -9.45 -3.31 -7.98
C LEU A 230 -8.31 -4.06 -8.70
N ILE A 231 -8.34 -5.39 -8.69
CA ILE A 231 -7.32 -6.18 -9.37
C ILE A 231 -7.34 -6.00 -10.89
N GLY A 232 -8.53 -5.86 -11.50
CA GLY A 232 -8.67 -5.59 -12.92
C GLY A 232 -8.02 -4.26 -13.29
N THR A 233 -8.36 -3.19 -12.58
CA THR A 233 -7.75 -1.86 -12.78
C THR A 233 -6.23 -1.89 -12.58
N LEU A 234 -5.75 -2.52 -11.50
CA LEU A 234 -4.31 -2.65 -11.26
C LEU A 234 -3.60 -3.42 -12.39
N THR A 235 -4.23 -4.47 -12.92
CA THR A 235 -3.68 -5.26 -14.02
C THR A 235 -3.61 -4.44 -15.32
N THR A 236 -4.63 -3.61 -15.60
CA THR A 236 -4.64 -2.70 -16.75
C THR A 236 -3.47 -1.71 -16.71
N HIS A 237 -3.17 -1.11 -15.56
CA HIS A 237 -2.14 -0.08 -15.46
C HIS A 237 -0.72 -0.63 -15.24
N TYR A 238 -0.55 -1.72 -14.49
CA TYR A 238 0.77 -2.26 -14.13
C TYR A 238 1.18 -3.49 -14.95
N GLY A 239 0.23 -4.09 -15.68
CA GLY A 239 0.41 -5.39 -16.35
C GLY A 239 0.55 -6.55 -15.35
N ASP A 240 0.36 -7.78 -15.83
CA ASP A 240 0.43 -8.98 -14.99
C ASP A 240 1.79 -9.15 -14.29
N VAL A 241 2.89 -8.90 -15.02
CA VAL A 241 4.25 -9.06 -14.49
C VAL A 241 4.61 -7.95 -13.51
N GLY A 242 4.30 -6.69 -13.85
CA GLY A 242 4.58 -5.54 -13.00
C GLY A 242 3.80 -5.62 -11.70
N LEU A 243 2.51 -5.93 -11.78
CA LEU A 243 1.66 -6.13 -10.61
C LEU A 243 2.15 -7.29 -9.74
N SER A 244 2.49 -8.43 -10.33
CA SER A 244 3.02 -9.58 -9.57
C SER A 244 4.30 -9.25 -8.79
N LYS A 245 5.20 -8.42 -9.34
CA LYS A 245 6.40 -7.95 -8.63
C LYS A 245 6.03 -7.02 -7.48
N LEU A 246 5.13 -6.07 -7.72
CA LEU A 246 4.64 -5.11 -6.73
C LEU A 246 3.94 -5.82 -5.56
N LEU A 247 3.07 -6.80 -5.83
CA LEU A 247 2.42 -7.62 -4.81
C LEU A 247 3.44 -8.47 -4.04
N ALA A 248 4.42 -9.06 -4.74
CA ALA A 248 5.45 -9.84 -4.06
C ALA A 248 6.30 -9.00 -3.10
N ALA A 249 6.64 -7.75 -3.46
CA ALA A 249 7.31 -6.82 -2.57
C ALA A 249 6.40 -6.42 -1.38
N GLY A 250 5.12 -6.13 -1.66
CA GLY A 250 4.12 -5.76 -0.65
C GLY A 250 3.89 -6.81 0.43
N ARG A 251 4.04 -8.11 0.11
CA ARG A 251 3.95 -9.21 1.11
C ARG A 251 5.04 -9.16 2.17
N ASN A 252 6.21 -8.62 1.82
CA ASN A 252 7.37 -8.54 2.71
C ASN A 252 7.33 -7.31 3.63
N VAL A 253 6.36 -6.41 3.44
CA VAL A 253 6.18 -5.21 4.26
C VAL A 253 4.95 -5.40 5.16
N PRO A 254 5.10 -5.37 6.50
CA PRO A 254 4.00 -5.68 7.43
C PRO A 254 2.72 -4.86 7.20
N SER A 255 2.84 -3.56 6.91
CA SER A 255 1.70 -2.67 6.70
C SER A 255 0.90 -2.95 5.41
N THR A 256 1.50 -3.61 4.42
CA THR A 256 0.87 -3.91 3.12
C THR A 256 0.63 -5.40 2.89
N SER A 257 1.13 -6.27 3.78
CA SER A 257 1.15 -7.73 3.57
C SER A 257 -0.24 -8.35 3.38
N ASN A 258 -1.22 -7.92 4.20
CA ASN A 258 -2.60 -8.40 4.10
C ASN A 258 -3.25 -7.99 2.79
N LEU A 259 -3.09 -6.72 2.38
CA LEU A 259 -3.63 -6.23 1.12
C LEU A 259 -2.99 -6.94 -0.08
N ALA A 260 -1.67 -7.09 -0.06
CA ALA A 260 -0.94 -7.81 -1.10
C ALA A 260 -1.41 -9.27 -1.24
N THR A 261 -1.64 -9.96 -0.12
CA THR A 261 -2.13 -11.35 -0.11
C THR A 261 -3.56 -11.46 -0.64
N ASN A 262 -4.43 -10.51 -0.31
CA ASN A 262 -5.80 -10.47 -0.85
C ASN A 262 -5.80 -10.18 -2.36
N LEU A 263 -4.93 -9.29 -2.82
CA LEU A 263 -4.76 -9.00 -4.25
C LEU A 263 -4.15 -10.17 -5.02
N ASP A 264 -3.20 -10.92 -4.44
CA ASP A 264 -2.71 -12.19 -5.02
C ASP A 264 -3.87 -13.15 -5.28
N ALA A 265 -4.73 -13.37 -4.28
CA ALA A 265 -5.89 -14.26 -4.43
C ALA A 265 -6.88 -13.76 -5.51
N ALA A 266 -7.05 -12.44 -5.62
CA ALA A 266 -7.86 -11.82 -6.67
C ALA A 266 -7.21 -11.98 -8.05
N GLN A 267 -5.88 -11.84 -8.14
CA GLN A 267 -5.10 -12.02 -9.37
C GLN A 267 -5.24 -13.45 -9.89
N TYR A 268 -5.14 -14.44 -9.01
CA TYR A 268 -5.31 -15.84 -9.40
C TYR A 268 -6.72 -16.12 -9.92
N LYS A 269 -7.75 -15.56 -9.28
CA LYS A 269 -9.14 -15.65 -9.75
C LYS A 269 -9.31 -15.01 -11.13
N LEU A 270 -8.69 -13.85 -11.35
CA LEU A 270 -8.71 -13.17 -12.65
C LEU A 270 -8.01 -14.00 -13.74
N TRP A 271 -6.83 -14.54 -13.47
CA TRP A 271 -6.14 -15.40 -14.43
C TRP A 271 -6.95 -16.66 -14.76
N MET A 272 -7.59 -17.28 -13.75
CA MET A 272 -8.46 -18.44 -13.98
C MET A 272 -9.72 -18.07 -14.79
N SER A 273 -10.34 -16.91 -14.58
CA SER A 273 -11.50 -16.50 -15.38
C SER A 273 -11.11 -16.19 -16.83
N GLN A 274 -9.87 -15.74 -17.05
CA GLN A 274 -9.25 -15.59 -18.37
C GLN A 274 -8.75 -16.92 -18.96
N ARG A 275 -9.01 -18.06 -18.29
CA ARG A 275 -8.58 -19.40 -18.70
C ARG A 275 -7.07 -19.56 -18.85
N LYS A 276 -6.27 -18.76 -18.16
CA LYS A 276 -4.81 -18.95 -18.12
C LYS A 276 -4.50 -20.21 -17.33
N GLU A 277 -3.62 -21.04 -17.88
CA GLU A 277 -3.12 -22.23 -17.21
C GLU A 277 -1.78 -21.95 -16.50
N PRO A 278 -1.36 -22.80 -15.54
CA PRO A 278 -0.06 -22.65 -14.89
C PRO A 278 1.12 -22.52 -15.85
N ALA A 279 1.12 -23.22 -16.99
CA ALA A 279 2.15 -23.09 -18.02
C ALA A 279 2.15 -21.69 -18.68
N ASP A 280 0.97 -21.13 -18.99
CA ASP A 280 0.85 -19.78 -19.53
C ASP A 280 1.37 -18.74 -18.54
N VAL A 281 1.02 -18.88 -17.26
CA VAL A 281 1.48 -17.98 -16.20
C VAL A 281 3.00 -18.09 -16.03
N PHE A 282 3.57 -19.29 -16.13
CA PHE A 282 5.02 -19.47 -16.08
C PHE A 282 5.73 -18.68 -17.20
N MET A 283 5.22 -18.78 -18.43
CA MET A 283 5.76 -18.10 -19.60
C MET A 283 5.55 -16.58 -19.55
N MET A 284 4.36 -16.14 -19.13
CA MET A 284 3.99 -14.75 -18.95
C MET A 284 4.87 -14.05 -17.93
N LEU A 285 5.20 -14.72 -16.82
CA LEU A 285 6.09 -14.19 -15.78
C LEU A 285 7.58 -14.24 -16.18
N GLY A 286 7.91 -14.74 -17.37
CA GLY A 286 9.28 -14.80 -17.89
C GLY A 286 10.16 -15.82 -17.18
N LEU A 287 9.57 -16.80 -16.48
CA LEU A 287 10.31 -17.75 -15.64
C LEU A 287 11.12 -18.76 -16.45
N GLN A 288 10.76 -19.04 -17.70
CA GLN A 288 11.54 -19.84 -18.65
C GLN A 288 12.89 -19.22 -19.02
N LYS A 289 13.05 -17.90 -18.80
CA LYS A 289 14.30 -17.16 -19.07
C LYS A 289 15.06 -16.78 -17.79
N ALA A 290 14.57 -17.17 -16.61
CA ALA A 290 15.17 -16.80 -15.33
C ALA A 290 16.55 -17.47 -15.09
N GLY A 291 16.84 -18.57 -15.79
CA GLY A 291 18.11 -19.28 -15.66
C GLY A 291 18.36 -19.72 -14.21
N LYS A 292 19.61 -19.60 -13.76
CA LYS A 292 20.02 -19.93 -12.38
C LYS A 292 19.29 -19.14 -11.28
N ASN A 293 18.61 -18.05 -11.63
CA ASN A 293 17.91 -17.18 -10.67
C ASN A 293 16.43 -17.56 -10.49
N LEU A 294 15.96 -18.65 -11.13
CA LEU A 294 14.56 -19.08 -11.08
C LEU A 294 14.01 -19.13 -9.64
N LEU A 295 14.70 -19.84 -8.74
CA LEU A 295 14.23 -20.06 -7.37
C LEU A 295 14.38 -18.82 -6.47
N SER A 296 15.23 -17.87 -6.85
CA SER A 296 15.37 -16.58 -6.17
C SER A 296 14.37 -15.54 -6.67
N SER A 297 13.67 -15.83 -7.76
CA SER A 297 12.68 -14.90 -8.32
C SER A 297 11.43 -14.86 -7.44
N PRO A 298 10.98 -13.68 -6.98
CA PRO A 298 9.71 -13.57 -6.26
C PRO A 298 8.50 -14.01 -7.11
N LEU A 299 8.62 -13.93 -8.43
CA LEU A 299 7.61 -14.37 -9.39
C LEU A 299 7.46 -15.90 -9.43
N PHE A 300 8.50 -16.64 -9.06
CA PHE A 300 8.40 -18.09 -8.94
C PHE A 300 7.45 -18.50 -7.81
N THR A 301 7.47 -17.77 -6.70
CA THR A 301 6.49 -17.94 -5.61
C THR A 301 5.07 -17.60 -6.05
N THR A 302 4.89 -16.57 -6.89
CA THR A 302 3.58 -16.23 -7.47
C THR A 302 3.07 -17.34 -8.38
N PHE A 303 3.90 -17.83 -9.29
CA PHE A 303 3.59 -18.97 -10.17
C PHE A 303 3.19 -20.22 -9.38
N THR A 304 3.97 -20.59 -8.37
CA THR A 304 3.72 -21.80 -7.57
C THR A 304 2.42 -21.71 -6.78
N LYS A 305 2.13 -20.55 -6.16
CA LYS A 305 0.85 -20.31 -5.48
C LYS A 305 -0.34 -20.33 -6.44
N PHE A 306 -0.20 -19.74 -7.62
CA PHE A 306 -1.24 -19.83 -8.66
C PHE A 306 -1.48 -21.29 -9.07
N THR A 307 -0.40 -22.06 -9.26
CA THR A 307 -0.48 -23.48 -9.62
C THR A 307 -1.22 -24.29 -8.55
N ASP A 308 -0.98 -24.03 -7.26
CA ASP A 308 -1.72 -24.67 -6.16
C ASP A 308 -3.21 -24.31 -6.18
N ALA A 309 -3.51 -23.02 -6.34
CA ALA A 309 -4.90 -22.52 -6.42
C ALA A 309 -5.65 -23.09 -7.64
N TYR A 310 -4.95 -23.25 -8.76
CA TYR A 310 -5.49 -23.85 -9.98
C TYR A 310 -5.82 -25.33 -9.76
N HIS A 311 -4.89 -26.11 -9.20
CA HIS A 311 -5.13 -27.52 -8.91
C HIS A 311 -6.26 -27.76 -7.91
N ALA A 312 -6.35 -26.92 -6.87
CA ALA A 312 -7.42 -27.02 -5.89
C ALA A 312 -8.83 -26.91 -6.52
N LYS A 313 -8.94 -26.27 -7.70
CA LYS A 313 -10.18 -26.16 -8.47
C LYS A 313 -10.29 -27.14 -9.65
N ASN A 314 -9.19 -27.76 -10.06
CA ASN A 314 -9.10 -28.61 -11.24
C ASN A 314 -8.44 -29.96 -10.88
N LEU A 315 -9.07 -30.72 -9.97
CA LEU A 315 -8.52 -31.96 -9.42
C LEU A 315 -8.17 -33.04 -10.48
N GLY A 316 -8.79 -32.96 -11.66
CA GLY A 316 -8.53 -33.88 -12.79
C GLY A 316 -7.31 -33.51 -13.65
N ILE A 317 -6.74 -32.31 -13.51
CA ILE A 317 -5.62 -31.84 -14.33
C ILE A 317 -4.31 -32.06 -13.56
N LYS A 318 -3.49 -33.00 -14.03
CA LYS A 318 -2.16 -33.29 -13.45
C LYS A 318 -1.10 -32.36 -14.03
N MET A 319 -1.14 -31.07 -13.71
CA MET A 319 -0.14 -30.10 -14.19
C MET A 319 0.83 -29.65 -13.10
N THR A 320 1.73 -30.53 -12.65
CA THR A 320 2.60 -30.23 -11.51
C THR A 320 3.60 -29.08 -11.79
N THR A 321 3.99 -28.37 -10.72
CA THR A 321 5.08 -27.38 -10.79
C THR A 321 6.33 -27.96 -11.45
N ASN A 322 6.70 -29.19 -11.10
CA ASN A 322 7.90 -29.83 -11.64
C ASN A 322 7.77 -30.11 -13.14
N TRP A 323 6.62 -30.59 -13.60
CA TRP A 323 6.40 -30.85 -15.03
C TRP A 323 6.61 -29.59 -15.88
N ILE A 324 6.07 -28.45 -15.45
CA ILE A 324 6.25 -27.16 -16.14
C ILE A 324 7.72 -26.72 -16.10
N VAL A 325 8.38 -26.79 -14.95
CA VAL A 325 9.79 -26.40 -14.83
C VAL A 325 10.67 -27.29 -15.72
N ARG A 326 10.41 -28.60 -15.77
CA ARG A 326 11.16 -29.57 -16.59
C ARG A 326 10.98 -29.39 -18.09
N ALA A 327 9.92 -28.72 -18.53
CA ALA A 327 9.77 -28.33 -19.93
C ALA A 327 10.82 -27.27 -20.38
N HIS A 328 11.48 -26.60 -19.43
CA HIS A 328 12.43 -25.52 -19.71
C HIS A 328 13.81 -25.69 -19.04
N TYR A 329 13.89 -26.52 -18.00
CA TYR A 329 15.11 -26.72 -17.21
C TYR A 329 15.37 -28.21 -17.01
N SER A 330 16.61 -28.64 -17.23
CA SER A 330 16.99 -30.03 -16.92
C SER A 330 17.00 -30.27 -15.42
N ASP A 331 16.73 -31.51 -14.99
CA ASP A 331 16.81 -31.91 -13.57
C ASP A 331 18.18 -31.58 -12.96
N PHE A 332 19.26 -31.69 -13.73
CA PHE A 332 20.60 -31.28 -13.33
C PHE A 332 20.69 -29.78 -13.03
N ASP A 333 20.08 -28.94 -13.87
CA ASP A 333 20.06 -27.48 -13.65
C ASP A 333 19.17 -27.11 -12.47
N VAL A 334 18.02 -27.77 -12.32
CA VAL A 334 17.12 -27.58 -11.17
C VAL A 334 17.82 -27.98 -9.87
N ALA A 335 18.51 -29.12 -9.82
CA ALA A 335 19.28 -29.56 -8.65
C ALA A 335 20.38 -28.55 -8.29
N LYS A 336 21.09 -27.99 -9.28
CA LYS A 336 22.04 -26.89 -9.04
C LYS A 336 21.37 -25.65 -8.47
N MET A 337 20.21 -25.27 -8.98
CA MET A 337 19.46 -24.13 -8.45
C MET A 337 19.01 -24.37 -7.01
N ILE A 338 18.58 -25.59 -6.67
CA ILE A 338 18.19 -25.97 -5.31
C ILE A 338 19.38 -25.82 -4.35
N LEU A 339 20.54 -26.40 -4.68
CA LEU A 339 21.75 -26.28 -3.87
C LEU A 339 22.24 -24.82 -3.72
N ALA A 340 22.01 -23.97 -4.74
CA ALA A 340 22.28 -22.55 -4.64
C ALA A 340 21.27 -21.83 -3.73
N ALA A 341 19.98 -22.18 -3.83
CA ALA A 341 18.89 -21.60 -3.07
C ALA A 341 19.00 -21.90 -1.56
N GLU A 342 19.57 -23.04 -1.16
CA GLU A 342 19.87 -23.35 0.25
C GLU A 342 20.73 -22.27 0.93
N LYS A 343 21.61 -21.62 0.15
CA LYS A 343 22.54 -20.58 0.63
C LYS A 343 21.95 -19.17 0.59
N ILE A 344 20.76 -18.99 0.02
CA ILE A 344 20.12 -17.69 -0.18
C ILE A 344 18.83 -17.66 0.65
N PRO A 345 18.77 -16.92 1.78
CA PRO A 345 17.61 -16.93 2.68
C PRO A 345 16.26 -16.72 1.99
N SER A 346 16.17 -15.78 1.04
CA SER A 346 14.94 -15.50 0.28
C SER A 346 14.51 -16.60 -0.69
N ALA A 347 15.42 -17.51 -1.07
CA ALA A 347 15.17 -18.58 -2.02
C ALA A 347 14.97 -19.95 -1.34
N GLN A 348 15.28 -20.09 -0.04
CA GLN A 348 15.25 -21.37 0.67
C GLN A 348 13.89 -22.07 0.59
N SER A 349 12.78 -21.34 0.77
CA SER A 349 11.44 -21.92 0.69
C SER A 349 11.11 -22.43 -0.72
N ALA A 350 11.49 -21.68 -1.76
CA ALA A 350 11.34 -22.11 -3.14
C ALA A 350 12.23 -23.32 -3.47
N GLY A 351 13.46 -23.34 -2.96
CA GLY A 351 14.40 -24.46 -3.04
C GLY A 351 13.83 -25.74 -2.44
N LYS A 352 13.39 -25.69 -1.18
CA LYS A 352 12.78 -26.84 -0.48
C LYS A 352 11.54 -27.35 -1.20
N ARG A 353 10.70 -26.45 -1.70
CA ARG A 353 9.53 -26.82 -2.49
C ARG A 353 9.91 -27.56 -3.76
N MET A 354 10.90 -27.04 -4.50
CA MET A 354 11.36 -27.67 -5.74
C MET A 354 12.07 -29.00 -5.49
N GLU A 355 12.82 -29.12 -4.41
CA GLU A 355 13.40 -30.40 -3.97
C GLU A 355 12.33 -31.45 -3.73
N ALA A 356 11.28 -31.11 -2.97
CA ALA A 356 10.20 -32.04 -2.65
C ALA A 356 9.48 -32.57 -3.90
N VAL A 357 9.18 -31.69 -4.88
CA VAL A 357 8.50 -32.13 -6.11
C VAL A 357 9.45 -32.87 -7.06
N LEU A 358 10.74 -32.52 -7.09
CA LEU A 358 11.75 -33.24 -7.89
C LEU A 358 11.97 -34.65 -7.34
N PHE A 359 12.13 -34.77 -6.02
CA PHE A 359 12.30 -36.08 -5.36
C PHE A 359 11.08 -36.96 -5.58
N LYS A 360 9.87 -36.41 -5.43
CA LYS A 360 8.63 -37.16 -5.70
C LYS A 360 8.59 -37.77 -7.11
N ASP A 361 9.06 -37.03 -8.12
CA ASP A 361 9.12 -37.56 -9.49
C ASP A 361 10.23 -38.60 -9.64
N TRP A 362 11.40 -38.37 -9.04
CA TRP A 362 12.50 -39.34 -9.01
C TRP A 362 12.17 -40.64 -8.28
N MET A 363 11.24 -40.63 -7.31
CA MET A 363 10.78 -41.87 -6.65
C MET A 363 10.17 -42.88 -7.65
N GLN A 364 9.71 -42.43 -8.81
CA GLN A 364 9.20 -43.32 -9.87
C GLN A 364 10.32 -44.06 -10.61
N SER A 365 11.53 -43.49 -10.66
CA SER A 365 12.71 -44.11 -11.27
C SER A 365 14.02 -43.55 -10.66
N PRO A 366 14.48 -44.13 -9.53
CA PRO A 366 15.71 -43.69 -8.86
C PRO A 366 16.98 -43.79 -9.72
N ASP A 367 17.02 -44.76 -10.63
CA ASP A 367 18.13 -44.96 -11.56
C ASP A 367 18.18 -43.83 -12.61
N ASP A 368 17.01 -43.37 -13.09
CA ASP A 368 16.95 -42.24 -14.02
C ASP A 368 17.27 -40.93 -13.34
N ALA A 369 17.02 -40.78 -12.04
CA ALA A 369 17.50 -39.65 -11.27
C ALA A 369 19.03 -39.52 -11.30
N PHE A 370 19.75 -40.65 -11.19
CA PHE A 370 21.21 -40.68 -11.26
C PHE A 370 21.73 -40.18 -12.63
N ARG A 371 21.12 -40.67 -13.72
CA ARG A 371 21.44 -40.24 -15.10
C ARG A 371 21.02 -38.79 -15.36
N SER A 372 19.89 -38.37 -14.84
CA SER A 372 19.37 -37.00 -14.96
C SER A 372 20.28 -35.98 -14.28
N LEU A 373 21.02 -36.41 -13.26
CA LEU A 373 22.09 -35.65 -12.60
C LEU A 373 23.45 -35.75 -13.31
N LYS A 374 23.52 -36.41 -14.47
CA LYS A 374 24.73 -36.66 -15.27
C LYS A 374 25.83 -37.38 -14.48
N LEU A 375 25.45 -38.15 -13.46
CA LEU A 375 26.41 -38.84 -12.62
C LEU A 375 27.02 -40.04 -13.34
N ASP A 376 26.32 -40.61 -14.31
CA ASP A 376 26.77 -41.68 -15.22
C ASP A 376 27.94 -41.28 -16.12
N GLN A 377 28.13 -39.97 -16.31
CA GLN A 377 29.21 -39.40 -17.15
C GLN A 377 30.47 -39.08 -16.33
N ILE A 378 30.46 -39.32 -15.02
CA ILE A 378 31.55 -38.98 -14.11
C ILE A 378 32.43 -40.21 -13.89
N LYS A 379 33.75 -40.03 -13.95
CA LYS A 379 34.67 -41.11 -13.56
C LYS A 379 34.53 -41.43 -12.06
N PRO A 380 34.56 -42.71 -11.65
CA PRO A 380 34.46 -43.11 -10.24
C PRO A 380 35.35 -42.30 -9.28
N SER A 381 36.59 -42.02 -9.69
CA SER A 381 37.57 -41.24 -8.92
C SER A 381 37.17 -39.79 -8.61
N LYS A 382 36.18 -39.24 -9.31
CA LYS A 382 35.62 -37.88 -9.09
C LYS A 382 34.23 -37.91 -8.47
N LEU A 383 33.60 -39.07 -8.33
CA LEU A 383 32.19 -39.22 -7.92
C LEU A 383 31.93 -38.59 -6.55
N PHE A 384 32.70 -38.99 -5.52
CA PHE A 384 32.57 -38.49 -4.14
C PHE A 384 32.89 -37.00 -3.97
N LYS A 385 33.58 -36.39 -4.94
CA LYS A 385 33.88 -34.94 -4.93
C LYS A 385 32.78 -34.14 -5.62
N ASN A 386 31.85 -34.77 -6.33
CA ASN A 386 30.78 -34.09 -7.04
C ASN A 386 29.60 -33.83 -6.10
N PRO A 387 29.16 -32.57 -5.91
CA PRO A 387 28.03 -32.26 -5.03
C PRO A 387 26.70 -32.89 -5.48
N MET A 388 26.53 -33.18 -6.78
CA MET A 388 25.35 -33.89 -7.29
C MET A 388 25.28 -35.33 -6.78
N PHE A 389 26.43 -35.97 -6.51
CA PHE A 389 26.45 -37.31 -5.95
C PHE A 389 25.96 -37.30 -4.50
N ALA A 390 26.43 -36.35 -3.69
CA ALA A 390 25.91 -36.16 -2.33
C ALA A 390 24.40 -35.82 -2.33
N TYR A 391 23.94 -35.02 -3.31
CA TYR A 391 22.53 -34.69 -3.48
C TYR A 391 21.67 -35.92 -3.87
N TRP A 392 22.16 -36.76 -4.78
CA TRP A 392 21.51 -38.04 -5.11
C TRP A 392 21.49 -39.01 -3.93
N MET A 393 22.58 -39.08 -3.15
CA MET A 393 22.63 -39.88 -1.93
C MET A 393 21.56 -39.43 -0.92
N LYS A 394 21.39 -38.10 -0.73
CA LYS A 394 20.31 -37.52 0.10
C LYS A 394 18.92 -37.93 -0.42
N PHE A 395 18.67 -37.87 -1.73
CA PHE A 395 17.42 -38.34 -2.32
C PHE A 395 17.13 -39.81 -1.98
N MET A 396 18.12 -40.69 -2.14
CA MET A 396 17.96 -42.12 -1.84
C MET A 396 17.61 -42.33 -0.37
N ASP A 397 18.26 -41.59 0.54
CA ASP A 397 17.94 -41.66 1.97
C ASP A 397 16.49 -41.29 2.26
N ASP A 398 15.99 -40.21 1.66
CA ASP A 398 14.62 -39.74 1.86
C ASP A 398 13.60 -40.67 1.19
N PHE A 399 13.98 -41.31 0.08
CA PHE A 399 13.19 -42.35 -0.57
C PHE A 399 13.06 -43.60 0.31
N HIS A 400 14.15 -44.10 0.89
CA HIS A 400 14.10 -45.26 1.81
C HIS A 400 13.29 -44.95 3.08
N LYS A 401 13.41 -43.74 3.64
CA LYS A 401 12.56 -43.30 4.77
C LYS A 401 11.07 -43.28 4.40
N SER A 402 10.74 -42.94 3.16
CA SER A 402 9.35 -42.83 2.68
C SER A 402 8.71 -44.18 2.36
N LEU A 403 9.50 -45.25 2.22
CA LEU A 403 9.04 -46.62 1.94
C LEU A 403 9.63 -47.63 2.94
N PRO A 404 9.23 -47.56 4.23
CA PRO A 404 9.74 -48.47 5.25
C PRO A 404 9.47 -49.93 4.86
N GLY A 405 10.53 -50.75 4.82
CA GLY A 405 10.48 -52.17 4.43
C GLY A 405 10.84 -52.47 2.98
N LYS A 406 11.03 -51.46 2.10
CA LYS A 406 11.59 -51.63 0.76
C LYS A 406 12.99 -51.03 0.70
N ILE A 407 14.01 -51.86 0.88
CA ILE A 407 15.39 -51.47 0.54
C ILE A 407 15.48 -51.52 -0.98
N VAL A 408 15.46 -50.36 -1.63
CA VAL A 408 15.78 -50.25 -3.06
C VAL A 408 17.30 -50.22 -3.17
N PRO A 409 17.95 -51.28 -3.67
CA PRO A 409 19.41 -51.30 -3.78
C PRO A 409 19.87 -50.22 -4.74
N ARG A 410 21.10 -49.73 -4.57
CA ARG A 410 21.69 -48.71 -5.45
C ARG A 410 22.16 -49.33 -6.78
N THR A 411 21.31 -50.11 -7.45
CA THR A 411 21.59 -50.91 -8.66
C THR A 411 22.17 -50.09 -9.82
N VAL A 412 21.85 -48.80 -9.88
CA VAL A 412 22.44 -47.89 -10.86
C VAL A 412 23.96 -47.79 -10.77
N LEU A 413 24.55 -47.94 -9.58
CA LEU A 413 26.00 -47.84 -9.39
C LEU A 413 26.74 -49.06 -9.96
N SER A 414 26.23 -50.27 -9.72
CA SER A 414 26.82 -51.51 -10.24
C SER A 414 26.56 -51.71 -11.74
N SER A 415 25.49 -51.11 -12.29
CA SER A 415 25.22 -51.15 -13.74
C SER A 415 26.06 -50.15 -14.55
N ILE A 416 26.50 -49.05 -13.93
CA ILE A 416 27.27 -47.99 -14.62
C ILE A 416 28.77 -48.16 -14.40
N TYR A 417 29.18 -48.55 -13.18
CA TYR A 417 30.58 -48.65 -12.82
C TYR A 417 30.99 -50.10 -12.63
N LYS A 418 32.21 -50.42 -13.07
CA LYS A 418 32.83 -51.70 -12.71
C LYS A 418 33.07 -51.74 -11.21
N ASP A 419 32.75 -52.87 -10.58
CA ASP A 419 32.87 -53.06 -9.13
C ASP A 419 34.27 -52.70 -8.62
N GLU A 420 35.33 -53.12 -9.32
CA GLU A 420 36.71 -52.80 -8.94
C GLU A 420 37.00 -51.28 -8.92
N ASP A 421 36.46 -50.53 -9.89
CA ASP A 421 36.69 -49.09 -9.99
C ASP A 421 35.88 -48.34 -8.94
N LEU A 422 34.69 -48.85 -8.60
CA LEU A 422 33.85 -48.31 -7.53
C LEU A 422 34.48 -48.54 -6.16
N VAL A 423 35.00 -49.75 -5.88
CA VAL A 423 35.74 -50.08 -4.65
C VAL A 423 36.97 -49.17 -4.52
N LYS A 424 37.78 -49.03 -5.57
CA LYS A 424 38.94 -48.11 -5.56
C LYS A 424 38.53 -46.67 -5.26
N ALA A 425 37.41 -46.21 -5.81
CA ALA A 425 36.90 -44.87 -5.56
C ALA A 425 36.42 -44.69 -4.11
N ILE A 426 35.73 -45.68 -3.54
CA ILE A 426 35.31 -45.71 -2.12
C ILE A 426 36.54 -45.63 -1.22
N THR A 427 37.52 -46.53 -1.39
CA THR A 427 38.74 -46.56 -0.57
C THR A 427 39.53 -45.26 -0.66
N ALA A 428 39.61 -44.65 -1.84
CA ALA A 428 40.24 -43.34 -2.01
C ALA A 428 39.47 -42.22 -1.29
N ALA A 429 38.13 -42.25 -1.33
CA ALA A 429 37.28 -41.27 -0.67
C ALA A 429 37.30 -41.40 0.87
N GLN A 430 37.49 -42.60 1.42
CA GLN A 430 37.66 -42.84 2.86
C GLN A 430 38.91 -42.20 3.44
N LYS A 431 39.97 -42.06 2.63
CA LYS A 431 41.22 -41.40 3.02
C LYS A 431 41.11 -39.88 3.10
N ASN A 432 40.07 -39.29 2.52
CA ASN A 432 39.85 -37.84 2.54
C ASN A 432 38.78 -37.48 3.59
N PRO A 433 39.11 -36.68 4.62
CA PRO A 433 38.17 -36.32 5.69
C PRO A 433 36.84 -35.72 5.20
N LYS A 434 36.84 -35.00 4.06
CA LYS A 434 35.62 -34.36 3.53
C LYS A 434 34.65 -35.34 2.86
N THR A 435 35.12 -36.53 2.46
CA THR A 435 34.33 -37.53 1.74
C THR A 435 34.20 -38.84 2.50
N LYS A 436 34.89 -38.98 3.63
CA LYS A 436 34.98 -40.21 4.41
C LYS A 436 33.62 -40.74 4.86
N ASP A 437 32.79 -39.89 5.42
CA ASP A 437 31.48 -40.31 5.95
C ASP A 437 30.55 -40.79 4.83
N LEU A 438 30.53 -40.07 3.70
CA LEU A 438 29.74 -40.47 2.53
C LEU A 438 30.24 -41.79 1.91
N ALA A 439 31.57 -42.00 1.90
CA ALA A 439 32.19 -43.22 1.38
C ALA A 439 31.93 -44.43 2.27
N ASN A 440 32.08 -44.28 3.58
CA ASN A 440 31.76 -45.33 4.56
C ASN A 440 30.29 -45.74 4.47
N LYS A 441 29.39 -44.76 4.33
CA LYS A 441 27.97 -45.04 4.15
C LYS A 441 27.69 -45.86 2.90
N LEU A 442 28.30 -45.49 1.77
CA LEU A 442 28.09 -46.22 0.52
C LEU A 442 28.65 -47.65 0.58
N GLU A 443 29.82 -47.83 1.20
CA GLU A 443 30.42 -49.15 1.43
C GLU A 443 29.44 -50.09 2.15
N THR A 444 28.87 -49.64 3.28
CA THR A 444 27.87 -50.40 4.05
C THR A 444 26.58 -50.70 3.28
N GLU A 445 26.25 -49.95 2.22
CA GLU A 445 24.99 -50.14 1.49
C GLU A 445 25.15 -50.91 0.18
N VAL A 446 26.39 -51.10 -0.30
CA VAL A 446 26.70 -51.72 -1.59
C VAL A 446 27.55 -52.99 -1.45
N LEU A 447 28.36 -53.11 -0.39
CA LEU A 447 29.36 -54.18 -0.23
C LEU A 447 29.06 -55.15 0.93
N THR A 448 27.91 -55.02 1.59
CA THR A 448 27.32 -56.03 2.49
C THR A 448 26.00 -56.51 1.91
#